data_AF-A0AAP1WEH8-F1
#
_entry.id   AF-A0AAP1WEH8-F1
#
_cell.length_a   1.000
_cell.length_b   1.000
_cell.length_c   1.000
_cell.angle_alpha   90.00
_cell.angle_beta   90.00
_cell.angle_gamma   90.00
#
_symmetry.space_group_name_H-M   'P 1'
#
loop_
_entity.id
_entity.type
_entity.pdbx_description
1 polymer ?
#
loop_
_entity_poly.entity_id
_entity_poly.type
_entity_poly.pdbx_seq_one_letter_code
_entity_poly.pdbx_strand_id
1 'polypeptide(L)' 'MDVFNTPVSRKGTYCTQWDFCEDRFGVKDVLPFSISDMDLPIP' A
#
# COMPACT_ATOMS: atom_id res chain seq x y z
N MET A 1 -6.75 10.61 16.90
CA MET A 1 -5.52 10.88 16.13
C MET A 1 -4.69 9.61 15.90
N ASP A 2 -4.94 8.51 16.62
CA ASP A 2 -4.16 7.28 16.50
C ASP A 2 -4.26 6.57 15.14
N VAL A 3 -5.32 6.80 14.36
CA VAL A 3 -5.54 6.14 13.06
C VAL A 3 -4.45 6.44 12.04
N PHE A 4 -3.84 7.64 12.08
CA PHE A 4 -2.76 8.03 11.16
C PHE A 4 -1.39 7.49 11.58
N ASN A 5 -1.22 7.14 12.85
CA ASN A 5 0.05 6.66 13.40
C ASN A 5 0.10 5.12 13.50
N THR A 6 -1.03 4.44 13.31
CA THR A 6 -1.13 2.98 13.42
C THR A 6 -0.80 2.35 12.07
N PRO A 7 0.26 1.52 11.96
CA PRO A 7 0.55 0.83 10.71
C PRO A 7 -0.57 -0.16 10.37
N VAL A 8 -1.03 -0.12 9.12
CA VAL A 8 -2.01 -1.07 8.58
C VAL A 8 -1.36 -1.84 7.44
N SER A 9 -1.34 -3.18 7.54
CA SER A 9 -0.87 -4.01 6.44
C SER A 9 -1.94 -4.10 5.35
N ARG A 10 -1.55 -3.81 4.11
CA ARG A 10 -2.40 -3.93 2.91
C ARG A 10 -1.87 -4.94 1.89
N LYS A 11 -0.91 -5.78 2.29
CA LYS A 11 -0.44 -6.90 1.46
C LYS A 11 -1.49 -8.01 1.43
N GLY A 12 -1.69 -8.60 0.26
CA GLY A 12 -2.68 -9.65 0.02
C GLY A 12 -4.12 -9.15 0.06
N THR A 13 -4.35 -7.83 -0.05
CA THR A 13 -5.70 -7.24 -0.09
C THR A 13 -6.14 -6.90 -1.51
N TYR A 14 -5.40 -7.35 -2.54
CA TYR A 14 -5.58 -6.98 -3.94
C TYR A 14 -5.44 -5.47 -4.20
N CYS A 15 -4.63 -4.79 -3.38
CA CYS A 15 -4.38 -3.38 -3.55
C CYS A 15 -3.27 -3.20 -4.60
N THR A 16 -3.54 -2.48 -5.70
CA THR A 16 -2.53 -2.24 -6.74
C THR A 16 -1.28 -1.55 -6.23
N GLN A 17 -1.41 -0.72 -5.20
CA GLN A 17 -0.26 -0.11 -4.58
C GLN A 17 0.66 -1.14 -3.92
N TRP A 18 0.13 -2.21 -3.32
CA TRP A 18 0.91 -3.13 -2.47
C TRP A 18 1.21 -4.48 -3.12
N ASP A 19 0.30 -4.98 -3.97
CA ASP A 19 0.36 -6.34 -4.50
C ASP A 19 0.85 -6.41 -5.95
N PHE A 20 0.81 -5.29 -6.68
CA PHE A 20 1.21 -5.22 -8.10
C PHE A 20 2.42 -4.28 -8.32
N CYS A 21 3.29 -4.14 -7.31
CA CYS A 21 4.52 -3.34 -7.40
C CYS A 21 5.50 -3.86 -8.45
N GLU A 22 5.69 -5.19 -8.52
CA GLU A 22 6.64 -5.79 -9.45
C GLU A 22 6.23 -5.56 -10.90
N ASP A 23 4.94 -5.69 -11.20
CA ASP A 23 4.41 -5.43 -12.54
C ASP A 23 4.61 -3.97 -12.98
N ARG A 24 4.60 -3.04 -12.02
CA ARG A 24 4.74 -1.60 -12.27
C ARG A 24 6.20 -1.14 -12.33
N PHE A 25 7.06 -1.69 -11.48
CA PHE A 25 8.42 -1.19 -11.26
C PHE A 25 9.51 -2.17 -11.72
N GLY A 26 9.18 -3.42 -12.04
CA GLY A 26 10.14 -4.47 -12.39
C GLY A 26 10.99 -4.96 -11.22
N VAL A 27 10.65 -4.56 -9.99
CA VAL A 27 11.42 -4.88 -8.78
C VAL A 27 10.46 -5.32 -7.67
N LYS A 28 10.82 -6.41 -6.97
CA LYS A 28 10.10 -6.93 -5.81
C LYS A 28 10.41 -6.14 -4.54
N ASP A 29 9.52 -6.23 -3.56
CA ASP A 29 9.72 -5.69 -2.20
C ASP A 29 10.01 -4.19 -2.13
N VAL A 30 9.55 -3.43 -3.12
CA VAL A 30 9.62 -1.97 -3.11
C VAL A 30 8.58 -1.41 -2.16
N LEU A 31 8.95 -0.38 -1.38
CA LEU A 31 7.99 0.41 -0.62
C LEU A 31 7.19 1.29 -1.60
N PRO A 32 5.88 1.05 -1.77
CA PRO A 32 5.13 1.70 -2.84
C PRO A 32 4.65 3.10 -2.43
N PHE A 33 5.05 4.12 -3.19
CA PHE A 33 4.63 5.50 -2.99
C PHE A 33 4.36 6.19 -4.33
N SER A 34 3.38 5.68 -5.08
CA SER A 34 3.14 6.13 -6.47
C SER A 34 1.67 6.28 -6.88
N ILE A 35 0.74 5.62 -6.19
CA ILE A 35 -0.69 5.70 -6.48
C ILE A 35 -1.30 6.68 -5.48
N SER A 36 -2.26 7.49 -5.93
CA SER A 36 -2.98 8.43 -5.07
C SER A 36 -4.10 7.71 -4.31
N ASP A 37 -3.71 6.76 -3.47
CA ASP A 37 -4.55 6.03 -2.51
C ASP A 37 -3.92 6.14 -1.11
N MET A 38 -4.70 5.90 -0.05
CA MET A 38 -4.25 6.06 1.34
C MET A 38 -4.17 4.72 2.07
N ASP A 39 -3.18 4.58 2.96
CA ASP A 39 -3.04 3.40 3.83
C ASP A 39 -3.81 3.59 5.15
N LEU A 40 -5.08 3.97 5.04
CA LEU A 40 -5.98 4.20 6.17
C LEU A 40 -7.23 3.33 6.04
N PRO A 41 -7.83 2.87 7.16
CA PRO A 41 -9.13 2.22 7.12
C PRO A 41 -10.22 3.19 6.65
N ILE A 42 -11.27 2.64 6.04
CA ILE A 42 -12.48 3.42 5.74
C ILE A 42 -13.14 3.91 7.05
N PRO A 43 -13.83 5.07 7.05
CA PRO A 43 -14.64 5.52 8.17
C PRO A 43 -15.76 4.53 8.54
#